data_AF-A0A562SCX5-F1
#
_entry.id   AF-A0A562SCX5-F1
#
_cell.length_a   1.000
_cell.length_b   1.000
_cell.length_c   1.000
_cell.angle_alpha   90.00
_cell.angle_beta   90.00
_cell.angle_gamma   90.00
#
_symmetry.space_group_name_H-M   'P 1'
#
loop_
_entity.id
_entity.type
_entity.pdbx_description
1 polymer ?
#
loop_
_entity_poly.entity_id
_entity_poly.type
_entity_poly.pdbx_seq_one_letter_code
_entity_poly.pdbx_strand_id
1 'polypeptide(L)'
;MNKKIQKVVRKRRYYMLAVAVLLAASACKKYLPKERETVGADSQYTIDTYQPVLGRTTFFTDNFYQGSTTYPSDFKIVNPRRRNGDPAPELTDVFPVMVWKEAYDGTEKSVAEIEAKRVKQYRPLFEIGPHSGAFTMWAEARSAFVRSQPDSGYLFDVELSNSGGRRYYRNIKLMPLKERPYEPSNYNASTGQPVSNGVYASVVTNIKGANTNRYLSYNDVDVYIRKIVKAGVPATNTLTFRFLDTLYNPIDPAKFAETDWNNLVHGFEKQITATGVTYKMAYPIPAVEVPTRFTTSDGRRAKTRFSYSRLGFNGGRETAVLGLDFAIYEPGDWEIVFAFKNDNPKFTND
;
A
#
# COMPACT_ATOMS: atom_id res chain seq x y z
N MET A 1 47.54 -44.50 54.27
CA MET A 1 46.16 -44.83 53.82
C MET A 1 46.23 -45.68 52.55
N ASN A 2 45.62 -46.87 52.55
CA ASN A 2 45.97 -48.01 51.69
C ASN A 2 45.58 -47.79 50.21
N LYS A 3 46.51 -47.92 49.25
CA LYS A 3 46.31 -47.66 47.79
C LYS A 3 45.13 -48.44 47.18
N LYS A 4 44.74 -49.59 47.78
CA LYS A 4 43.56 -50.37 47.37
C LYS A 4 42.23 -49.65 47.66
N ILE A 5 42.13 -48.92 48.77
CA ILE A 5 40.89 -48.23 49.18
C ILE A 5 40.61 -47.02 48.27
N GLN A 6 41.66 -46.25 47.90
CA GLN A 6 41.52 -45.13 46.96
C GLN A 6 41.05 -45.56 45.56
N LYS A 7 41.50 -46.72 45.04
CA LYS A 7 41.05 -47.25 43.73
C LYS A 7 39.57 -47.63 43.74
N VAL A 8 39.07 -48.20 44.84
CA VAL A 8 37.66 -48.61 44.98
C VAL A 8 36.74 -47.38 45.09
N VAL A 9 37.13 -46.37 45.88
CA VAL A 9 36.37 -45.12 46.02
C VAL A 9 36.35 -44.35 44.69
N ARG A 10 37.46 -44.33 43.96
CA ARG A 10 37.54 -43.66 42.64
C ARG A 10 36.69 -44.38 41.58
N LYS A 11 36.66 -45.72 41.56
CA LYS A 11 35.74 -46.50 40.70
C LYS A 11 34.27 -46.25 41.05
N ARG A 12 33.90 -46.21 42.34
CA ARG A 12 32.52 -45.88 42.78
C ARG A 12 32.10 -44.46 42.37
N ARG A 13 33.00 -43.48 42.44
CA ARG A 13 32.74 -42.12 41.97
C ARG A 13 32.50 -42.06 40.46
N TYR A 14 33.29 -42.78 39.65
CA TYR A 14 33.04 -42.85 38.21
C TYR A 14 31.74 -43.59 37.86
N TYR A 15 31.37 -44.64 38.61
CA TYR A 15 30.08 -45.30 38.45
C TYR A 15 28.90 -44.39 38.81
N MET A 16 28.98 -43.64 39.92
CA MET A 16 27.93 -42.67 40.27
C MET A 16 27.84 -41.52 39.26
N LEU A 17 28.97 -41.06 38.72
CA LEU A 17 28.98 -40.03 37.68
C LEU A 17 28.40 -40.56 36.36
N ALA A 18 28.71 -41.80 35.98
CA ALA A 18 28.16 -42.43 34.78
C ALA A 18 26.65 -42.66 34.90
N VAL A 19 26.16 -43.08 36.07
CA VAL A 19 24.72 -43.22 36.35
C VAL A 19 24.02 -41.85 36.35
N ALA A 20 24.63 -40.81 36.91
CA ALA A 20 24.09 -39.45 36.87
C ALA A 20 24.03 -38.87 35.45
N VAL A 21 25.03 -39.15 34.61
CA VAL A 21 25.06 -38.74 33.20
C VAL A 21 24.04 -39.53 32.36
N LEU A 22 23.84 -40.82 32.63
CA LEU A 22 22.78 -41.63 32.01
C LEU A 22 21.38 -41.18 32.42
N LEU A 23 21.18 -40.76 33.68
CA LEU A 23 19.91 -40.19 34.16
C LEU A 23 19.64 -38.79 33.57
N ALA A 24 20.68 -37.96 33.40
CA ALA A 24 20.56 -36.66 32.74
C ALA A 24 20.30 -36.79 31.22
N ALA A 25 20.85 -37.81 30.56
CA ALA A 25 20.63 -38.09 29.14
C ALA A 25 19.28 -38.77 28.85
N SER A 26 18.63 -39.35 29.87
CA SER A 26 17.30 -40.00 29.76
C SER A 26 16.13 -39.10 30.19
N ALA A 27 16.39 -37.82 30.49
CA ALA A 27 15.37 -36.78 30.61
C ALA A 27 14.70 -36.54 29.24
N CYS A 28 13.78 -37.43 28.90
CA CYS A 28 13.02 -37.43 27.68
C CYS A 28 12.12 -36.19 27.61
N LYS A 29 12.45 -35.23 26.75
CA LYS A 29 11.52 -34.18 26.29
C LYS A 29 10.26 -34.73 25.60
N LYS A 30 10.21 -36.04 25.32
CA LYS A 30 9.15 -36.74 24.59
C LYS A 30 7.86 -36.98 25.40
N TYR A 31 7.89 -36.77 26.72
CA TYR A 31 6.75 -37.07 27.62
C TYR A 31 6.30 -35.89 28.49
N LEU A 32 6.68 -34.65 28.14
CA LEU A 32 5.94 -33.51 28.67
C LEU A 32 4.52 -33.57 28.07
N PRO A 33 3.45 -33.44 28.86
CA PRO A 33 2.13 -33.24 28.31
C PRO A 33 2.22 -32.08 27.32
N LYS A 34 1.89 -32.31 26.05
CA LYS A 34 1.75 -31.20 25.10
C LYS A 34 0.76 -30.24 25.74
N GLU A 35 1.13 -28.96 25.86
CA GLU A 35 0.18 -27.95 26.30
C GLU A 35 -1.09 -28.11 25.47
N ARG A 36 -2.23 -28.21 26.16
CA ARG A 36 -3.50 -28.42 25.48
C ARG A 36 -3.81 -27.13 24.73
N GLU A 37 -3.66 -27.17 23.41
CA GLU A 37 -4.11 -26.08 22.56
C GLU A 37 -5.60 -25.84 22.81
N THR A 38 -6.00 -24.57 22.74
CA THR A 38 -7.38 -24.16 22.95
C THR A 38 -7.82 -23.20 21.85
N VAL A 39 -9.11 -23.27 21.49
CA VAL A 39 -9.77 -22.21 20.74
C VAL A 39 -10.60 -21.42 21.75
N GLY A 40 -10.18 -20.19 22.02
CA GLY A 40 -10.78 -19.35 23.05
C GLY A 40 -12.23 -18.99 22.73
N ALA A 41 -13.09 -18.93 23.75
CA ALA A 41 -14.46 -18.43 23.61
C ALA A 41 -14.53 -16.88 23.50
N ASP A 42 -13.44 -16.22 23.91
CA ASP A 42 -13.22 -14.78 23.90
C ASP A 42 -12.55 -14.27 22.62
N SER A 43 -12.13 -15.16 21.70
CA SER A 43 -11.56 -14.76 20.42
C SER A 43 -12.61 -14.21 19.45
N GLN A 44 -12.29 -13.13 18.74
CA GLN A 44 -13.25 -12.43 17.88
C GLN A 44 -12.59 -11.55 16.82
N TYR A 45 -13.29 -11.30 15.72
CA TYR A 45 -12.94 -10.23 14.81
C TYR A 45 -13.29 -8.87 15.43
N THR A 46 -12.41 -7.88 15.27
CA THR A 46 -12.59 -6.53 15.84
C THR A 46 -13.61 -5.70 15.07
N ILE A 47 -13.84 -6.05 13.80
CA ILE A 47 -14.86 -5.47 12.93
C ILE A 47 -15.64 -6.56 12.19
N ASP A 48 -16.91 -6.30 11.92
CA ASP A 48 -17.80 -7.21 11.20
C ASP A 48 -18.00 -6.82 9.72
N THR A 49 -17.49 -5.65 9.31
CA THR A 49 -17.75 -5.04 8.01
C THR A 49 -16.44 -4.57 7.36
N TYR A 50 -16.11 -5.17 6.21
CA TYR A 50 -14.90 -4.88 5.43
C TYR A 50 -15.28 -4.13 4.16
N GLN A 51 -14.68 -2.96 3.93
CA GLN A 51 -15.02 -2.07 2.81
C GLN A 51 -13.79 -1.71 1.96
N PRO A 52 -13.17 -2.69 1.27
CA PRO A 52 -12.03 -2.40 0.42
C PRO A 52 -12.45 -1.53 -0.77
N VAL A 53 -11.56 -0.66 -1.23
CA VAL A 53 -11.73 0.03 -2.51
C VAL A 53 -11.23 -0.90 -3.60
N LEU A 54 -12.10 -1.26 -4.55
CA LEU A 54 -11.71 -2.06 -5.71
C LEU A 54 -10.65 -1.29 -6.55
N GLY A 55 -9.90 -1.97 -7.42
CA GLY A 55 -8.85 -1.27 -8.18
C GLY A 55 -7.47 -1.28 -7.53
N ARG A 56 -7.36 -1.66 -6.25
CA ARG A 56 -6.12 -1.62 -5.48
C ARG A 56 -6.09 -2.74 -4.44
N THR A 57 -4.88 -3.19 -4.08
CA THR A 57 -4.75 -4.19 -3.02
C THR A 57 -5.02 -3.53 -1.67
N THR A 58 -5.91 -4.12 -0.89
CA THR A 58 -6.24 -3.67 0.47
C THR A 58 -5.92 -4.80 1.45
N PHE A 59 -5.10 -4.50 2.45
CA PHE A 59 -4.79 -5.42 3.54
C PHE A 59 -5.57 -5.01 4.80
N PHE A 60 -6.26 -5.97 5.39
CA PHE A 60 -6.92 -5.82 6.70
C PHE A 60 -6.12 -6.61 7.72
N THR A 61 -5.14 -5.94 8.34
CA THR A 61 -4.34 -6.47 9.45
C THR A 61 -4.94 -6.08 10.79
N ASP A 62 -4.47 -6.72 11.87
CA ASP A 62 -4.87 -6.39 13.26
C ASP A 62 -6.38 -6.41 13.49
N ASN A 63 -7.08 -7.22 12.69
CA ASN A 63 -8.54 -7.32 12.67
C ASN A 63 -9.06 -8.49 13.51
N PHE A 64 -8.19 -9.24 14.18
CA PHE A 64 -8.53 -10.42 14.95
C PHE A 64 -7.94 -10.34 16.37
N TYR A 65 -8.81 -10.43 17.37
CA TYR A 65 -8.45 -10.55 18.78
C TYR A 65 -8.34 -12.04 19.14
N GLN A 66 -7.13 -12.46 19.48
CA GLN A 66 -6.79 -13.85 19.81
C GLN A 66 -7.49 -14.37 21.08
N GLY A 67 -7.66 -13.51 22.09
CA GLY A 67 -8.13 -13.93 23.42
C GLY A 67 -7.28 -15.07 23.99
N SER A 68 -7.95 -16.09 24.52
CA SER A 68 -7.33 -17.32 25.04
C SER A 68 -6.97 -18.36 23.98
N THR A 69 -7.14 -18.08 22.68
CA THR A 69 -6.78 -19.02 21.60
C THR A 69 -5.27 -19.26 21.53
N THR A 70 -4.85 -20.52 21.40
CA THR A 70 -3.43 -20.89 21.23
C THR A 70 -3.02 -20.88 19.76
N TYR A 71 -1.82 -20.36 19.45
CA TYR A 71 -1.20 -20.46 18.13
C TYR A 71 -0.14 -21.58 18.10
N PRO A 72 0.11 -22.24 16.95
CA PRO A 72 -0.44 -21.93 15.62
C PRO A 72 -1.92 -22.28 15.47
N SER A 73 -2.64 -21.44 14.74
CA SER A 73 -4.05 -21.65 14.39
C SER A 73 -4.23 -21.41 12.89
N ASP A 74 -5.19 -22.11 12.30
CA ASP A 74 -5.54 -22.04 10.90
C ASP A 74 -6.85 -21.29 10.70
N PHE A 75 -6.86 -20.40 9.70
CA PHE A 75 -8.01 -19.58 9.32
C PHE A 75 -8.44 -19.90 7.89
N LYS A 76 -9.75 -20.00 7.67
CA LYS A 76 -10.33 -20.26 6.34
C LYS A 76 -11.64 -19.51 6.15
N ILE A 77 -11.79 -18.87 4.99
CA ILE A 77 -13.08 -18.33 4.54
C ILE A 77 -13.97 -19.49 4.12
N VAL A 78 -15.20 -19.53 4.64
CA VAL A 78 -16.21 -20.52 4.29
C VAL A 78 -17.55 -19.83 3.98
N ASN A 79 -18.38 -20.50 3.18
CA ASN A 79 -19.70 -20.02 2.77
C ASN A 79 -19.75 -18.59 2.19
N PRO A 80 -18.85 -18.18 1.27
CA PRO A 80 -18.96 -16.88 0.62
C PRO A 80 -20.25 -16.83 -0.22
N ARG A 81 -21.10 -15.87 0.10
CA ARG A 81 -22.43 -15.72 -0.49
C ARG A 81 -22.77 -14.25 -0.71
N ARG A 82 -23.57 -13.98 -1.72
CA ARG A 82 -24.20 -12.68 -1.94
C ARG A 82 -25.24 -12.41 -0.85
N ARG A 83 -25.64 -11.15 -0.69
CA ARG A 83 -26.63 -10.79 0.33
C ARG A 83 -27.97 -11.51 0.20
N ASN A 84 -28.35 -11.90 -1.02
CA ASN A 84 -29.56 -12.66 -1.30
C ASN A 84 -29.44 -14.18 -1.01
N GLY A 85 -28.27 -14.65 -0.56
CA GLY A 85 -28.01 -16.05 -0.23
C GLY A 85 -27.37 -16.87 -1.36
N ASP A 86 -27.31 -16.35 -2.58
CA ASP A 86 -26.67 -17.04 -3.71
C ASP A 86 -25.16 -17.22 -3.46
N PRO A 87 -24.54 -18.29 -3.98
CA PRO A 87 -23.09 -18.41 -4.00
C PRO A 87 -22.41 -17.18 -4.62
N ALA A 88 -21.23 -16.81 -4.10
CA ALA A 88 -20.42 -15.71 -4.63
C ALA A 88 -19.12 -16.25 -5.29
N PRO A 89 -19.23 -16.98 -6.42
CA PRO A 89 -18.07 -17.55 -7.09
C PRO A 89 -17.04 -16.49 -7.51
N GLU A 90 -17.50 -15.27 -7.82
CA GLU A 90 -16.62 -14.15 -8.20
C GLU A 90 -15.56 -13.80 -7.13
N LEU A 91 -15.78 -14.16 -5.86
CA LEU A 91 -14.80 -13.94 -4.78
C LEU A 91 -13.78 -15.06 -4.67
N THR A 92 -14.15 -16.28 -5.07
CA THR A 92 -13.35 -17.50 -4.93
C THR A 92 -12.62 -17.90 -6.21
N ASP A 93 -13.08 -17.41 -7.36
CA ASP A 93 -12.42 -17.61 -8.64
C ASP A 93 -10.99 -17.07 -8.59
N VAL A 94 -10.10 -17.74 -9.32
CA VAL A 94 -8.66 -17.54 -9.20
C VAL A 94 -8.16 -16.60 -10.30
N PHE A 95 -7.49 -15.52 -9.91
CA PHE A 95 -6.98 -14.49 -10.80
C PHE A 95 -5.45 -14.41 -10.74
N PRO A 96 -4.78 -14.05 -11.85
CA PRO A 96 -3.35 -13.81 -11.86
C PRO A 96 -3.05 -12.48 -11.15
N VAL A 97 -2.63 -12.56 -9.89
CA VAL A 97 -2.24 -11.40 -9.08
C VAL A 97 -0.72 -11.26 -9.02
N MET A 98 -0.23 -10.01 -8.94
CA MET A 98 1.19 -9.74 -8.75
C MET A 98 1.53 -9.70 -7.26
N VAL A 99 2.47 -10.55 -6.84
CA VAL A 99 2.93 -10.66 -5.45
C VAL A 99 4.42 -10.37 -5.39
N TRP A 100 4.85 -9.64 -4.36
CA TRP A 100 6.26 -9.41 -4.09
C TRP A 100 6.92 -10.69 -3.55
N LYS A 101 8.03 -11.10 -4.18
CA LYS A 101 8.91 -12.18 -3.67
C LYS A 101 10.17 -11.65 -3.00
N GLU A 102 10.51 -10.40 -3.26
CA GLU A 102 11.64 -9.67 -2.68
C GLU A 102 11.17 -8.31 -2.18
N ALA A 103 11.86 -7.77 -1.18
CA ALA A 103 11.54 -6.48 -0.60
C ALA A 103 11.80 -5.35 -1.60
N TYR A 104 10.84 -4.43 -1.69
CA TYR A 104 10.99 -3.15 -2.37
C TYR A 104 11.42 -2.08 -1.36
N ASP A 105 12.46 -1.33 -1.68
CA ASP A 105 13.03 -0.30 -0.80
C ASP A 105 13.14 1.08 -1.45
N GLY A 106 12.79 1.20 -2.74
CA GLY A 106 12.86 2.46 -3.48
C GLY A 106 14.28 2.82 -3.92
N THR A 107 15.21 1.85 -3.92
CA THR A 107 16.58 2.01 -4.43
C THR A 107 16.77 1.40 -5.81
N GLU A 108 15.73 0.77 -6.36
CA GLU A 108 15.73 0.20 -7.70
C GLU A 108 16.04 1.25 -8.77
N LYS A 109 16.71 0.83 -9.85
CA LYS A 109 17.23 1.74 -10.90
C LYS A 109 16.48 1.64 -12.21
N SER A 110 15.54 0.70 -12.32
CA SER A 110 14.68 0.56 -13.50
C SER A 110 13.35 -0.10 -13.18
N VAL A 111 12.36 0.08 -14.06
CA VAL A 111 11.10 -0.67 -13.99
C VAL A 111 11.35 -2.18 -14.05
N ALA A 112 12.35 -2.61 -14.83
CA ALA A 112 12.68 -4.04 -14.96
C ALA A 112 13.16 -4.64 -13.63
N GLU A 113 13.96 -3.91 -12.84
CA GLU A 113 14.39 -4.35 -11.50
C GLU A 113 13.19 -4.48 -10.55
N ILE A 114 12.24 -3.53 -10.60
CA ILE A 114 11.01 -3.60 -9.79
C ILE A 114 10.18 -4.83 -10.16
N GLU A 115 9.94 -5.04 -11.45
CA GLU A 115 9.14 -6.17 -11.93
C GLU A 115 9.83 -7.52 -11.67
N ALA A 116 11.16 -7.57 -11.69
CA ALA A 116 11.92 -8.77 -11.34
C ALA A 116 11.73 -9.21 -9.88
N LYS A 117 11.38 -8.28 -8.97
CA LYS A 117 11.04 -8.55 -7.56
C LYS A 117 9.60 -9.03 -7.35
N ARG A 118 8.80 -9.08 -8.41
CA ARG A 118 7.40 -9.52 -8.39
C ARG A 118 7.25 -10.85 -9.10
N VAL A 119 6.19 -11.58 -8.77
CA VAL A 119 5.82 -12.84 -9.41
C VAL A 119 4.31 -12.93 -9.55
N LYS A 120 3.85 -13.48 -10.67
CA LYS A 120 2.45 -13.81 -10.88
C LYS A 120 2.08 -15.02 -10.04
N GLN A 121 1.03 -14.89 -9.24
CA GLN A 121 0.43 -15.99 -8.50
C GLN A 121 -1.06 -16.05 -8.79
N TYR A 122 -1.60 -17.26 -8.81
CA TYR A 122 -3.02 -17.48 -9.03
C TYR A 122 -3.70 -17.53 -7.67
N ARG A 123 -4.46 -16.48 -7.32
CA ARG A 123 -5.13 -16.34 -6.02
C ARG A 123 -6.60 -15.94 -6.17
N PRO A 124 -7.47 -16.31 -5.21
CA PRO A 124 -8.80 -15.72 -5.08
C PRO A 124 -8.71 -14.19 -4.92
N LEU A 125 -9.73 -13.45 -5.35
CA LEU A 125 -9.73 -11.99 -5.17
C LEU A 125 -9.78 -11.58 -3.70
N PHE A 126 -10.54 -12.33 -2.90
CA PHE A 126 -10.68 -12.11 -1.48
C PHE A 126 -10.20 -13.35 -0.72
N GLU A 127 -9.10 -13.21 0.00
CA GLU A 127 -8.48 -14.32 0.73
C GLU A 127 -8.19 -13.96 2.19
N ILE A 128 -7.93 -15.00 2.98
CA ILE A 128 -7.52 -14.89 4.38
C ILE A 128 -6.13 -15.46 4.56
N GLY A 129 -5.30 -14.76 5.34
CA GLY A 129 -3.98 -15.25 5.74
C GLY A 129 -4.14 -16.49 6.62
N PRO A 130 -3.60 -17.66 6.23
CA PRO A 130 -3.94 -18.94 6.85
C PRO A 130 -3.57 -18.99 8.33
N HIS A 131 -2.55 -18.25 8.77
CA HIS A 131 -2.11 -18.24 10.18
C HIS A 131 -2.27 -16.89 10.88
N SER A 132 -2.78 -15.87 10.19
CA SER A 132 -2.95 -14.52 10.75
C SER A 132 -4.41 -14.12 10.91
N GLY A 133 -5.31 -14.70 10.13
CA GLY A 133 -6.71 -14.27 10.08
C GLY A 133 -6.92 -12.92 9.37
N ALA A 134 -5.85 -12.31 8.86
CA ALA A 134 -5.87 -11.06 8.10
C ALA A 134 -6.54 -11.27 6.74
N PHE A 135 -7.30 -10.29 6.26
CA PHE A 135 -7.91 -10.37 4.93
C PHE A 135 -7.13 -9.56 3.89
N THR A 136 -7.10 -10.07 2.67
CA THR A 136 -6.55 -9.37 1.51
C THR A 136 -7.61 -9.31 0.43
N MET A 137 -7.90 -8.09 -0.05
CA MET A 137 -8.58 -7.88 -1.32
C MET A 137 -7.54 -7.50 -2.35
N TRP A 138 -7.39 -8.28 -3.42
CA TRP A 138 -6.36 -8.05 -4.44
C TRP A 138 -6.76 -6.96 -5.44
N ALA A 139 -5.75 -6.26 -5.98
CA ALA A 139 -5.93 -5.19 -6.94
C ALA A 139 -6.66 -5.58 -8.24
N GLU A 140 -6.76 -6.88 -8.57
CA GLU A 140 -7.49 -7.36 -9.75
C GLU A 140 -9.02 -7.33 -9.57
N ALA A 141 -9.51 -7.10 -8.35
CA ALA A 141 -10.94 -6.98 -8.10
C ALA A 141 -11.52 -5.72 -8.78
N ARG A 142 -12.55 -5.91 -9.59
CA ARG A 142 -13.20 -4.85 -10.39
C ARG A 142 -14.72 -4.86 -10.22
N SER A 143 -15.34 -3.69 -10.23
CA SER A 143 -16.80 -3.52 -10.13
C SER A 143 -17.56 -4.09 -11.33
N ALA A 144 -16.86 -4.41 -12.42
CA ALA A 144 -17.43 -5.08 -13.59
C ALA A 144 -17.96 -6.50 -13.28
N PHE A 145 -17.39 -7.18 -12.27
CA PHE A 145 -17.80 -8.54 -11.89
C PHE A 145 -17.91 -8.76 -10.37
N VAL A 146 -17.29 -7.89 -9.54
CA VAL A 146 -17.49 -7.86 -8.09
C VAL A 146 -18.57 -6.83 -7.75
N ARG A 147 -19.58 -7.25 -6.98
CA ARG A 147 -20.61 -6.34 -6.46
C ARG A 147 -19.95 -5.34 -5.53
N SER A 148 -20.16 -4.06 -5.83
CA SER A 148 -19.69 -2.95 -5.02
C SER A 148 -20.88 -2.07 -4.62
N GLN A 149 -20.66 -1.20 -3.65
CA GLN A 149 -21.65 -0.22 -3.22
C GLN A 149 -22.23 0.54 -4.44
N PRO A 150 -23.53 0.87 -4.42
CA PRO A 150 -24.47 0.81 -3.29
C PRO A 150 -25.09 -0.57 -3.02
N ASP A 151 -24.66 -1.64 -3.69
CA ASP A 151 -25.09 -3.01 -3.34
C ASP A 151 -24.70 -3.37 -1.88
N SER A 152 -25.52 -4.20 -1.24
CA SER A 152 -25.27 -4.67 0.14
C SER A 152 -24.09 -5.66 0.25
N GLY A 153 -23.49 -6.01 -0.88
CA GLY A 153 -22.28 -6.81 -0.97
C GLY A 153 -22.51 -8.27 -0.60
N TYR A 154 -21.61 -8.76 0.24
CA TYR A 154 -21.42 -10.18 0.50
C TYR A 154 -21.47 -10.50 1.99
N LEU A 155 -21.78 -11.75 2.27
CA LEU A 155 -21.61 -12.39 3.57
C LEU A 155 -20.64 -13.54 3.42
N PHE A 156 -19.80 -13.74 4.43
CA PHE A 156 -18.95 -14.91 4.53
C PHE A 156 -18.81 -15.30 5.99
N ASP A 157 -18.42 -16.55 6.22
CA ASP A 157 -18.07 -17.02 7.53
C ASP A 157 -16.57 -17.32 7.56
N VAL A 158 -15.98 -17.35 8.75
CA VAL A 158 -14.58 -17.76 8.95
C VAL A 158 -14.54 -18.94 9.90
N GLU A 159 -13.84 -19.99 9.48
CA GLU A 159 -13.43 -21.10 10.32
C GLU A 159 -12.05 -20.79 10.92
N LEU A 160 -11.96 -20.88 12.24
CA LEU A 160 -10.72 -20.89 13.02
C LEU A 160 -10.53 -22.30 13.59
N SER A 161 -9.36 -22.91 13.38
CA SER A 161 -9.08 -24.26 13.89
C SER A 161 -7.65 -24.42 14.38
N ASN A 162 -7.46 -25.21 15.44
CA ASN A 162 -6.17 -25.76 15.87
C ASN A 162 -6.39 -27.19 16.43
N SER A 163 -5.37 -27.82 17.03
CA SER A 163 -5.54 -29.18 17.58
C SER A 163 -6.49 -29.24 18.79
N GLY A 164 -6.79 -28.08 19.38
CA GLY A 164 -7.72 -27.91 20.50
C GLY A 164 -9.20 -27.82 20.12
N GLY A 165 -9.53 -27.50 18.87
CA GLY A 165 -10.92 -27.40 18.42
C GLY A 165 -11.12 -26.51 17.20
N ARG A 166 -12.38 -26.15 16.94
CA ARG A 166 -12.77 -25.25 15.84
C ARG A 166 -13.85 -24.27 16.29
N ARG A 167 -13.85 -23.07 15.69
CA ARG A 167 -14.86 -22.03 15.91
C ARG A 167 -15.22 -21.36 14.59
N TYR A 168 -16.48 -20.94 14.47
CA TYR A 168 -16.97 -20.21 13.31
C TYR A 168 -17.39 -18.80 13.69
N TYR A 169 -16.93 -17.83 12.90
CA TYR A 169 -17.40 -16.46 12.90
C TYR A 169 -18.35 -16.28 11.72
N ARG A 170 -19.63 -16.03 11.99
CA ARG A 170 -20.67 -16.09 10.95
C ARG A 170 -21.09 -14.71 10.49
N ASN A 171 -21.52 -14.63 9.23
CA ASN A 171 -22.14 -13.44 8.62
C ASN A 171 -21.25 -12.17 8.67
N ILE A 172 -19.94 -12.33 8.54
CA ILE A 172 -19.04 -11.18 8.33
C ILE A 172 -19.38 -10.57 6.97
N LYS A 173 -19.40 -9.24 6.90
CA LYS A 173 -19.82 -8.47 5.73
C LYS A 173 -18.61 -8.01 4.93
N LEU A 174 -18.68 -8.20 3.62
CA LEU A 174 -17.78 -7.57 2.66
C LEU A 174 -18.61 -6.63 1.78
N MET A 175 -18.33 -5.34 1.85
CA MET A 175 -19.06 -4.28 1.12
C MET A 175 -18.07 -3.41 0.32
N PRO A 176 -17.54 -3.92 -0.81
CA PRO A 176 -16.52 -3.23 -1.57
C PRO A 176 -17.00 -1.87 -2.09
N LEU A 177 -16.11 -0.89 -2.13
CA LEU A 177 -16.31 0.40 -2.80
C LEU A 177 -15.84 0.31 -4.25
N LYS A 178 -16.41 1.14 -5.13
CA LYS A 178 -16.00 1.20 -6.53
C LYS A 178 -14.57 1.70 -6.69
N GLU A 179 -13.98 1.39 -7.84
CA GLU A 179 -12.62 1.78 -8.18
C GLU A 179 -12.45 3.30 -8.16
N ARG A 180 -11.39 3.72 -7.49
CA ARG A 180 -10.85 5.08 -7.60
C ARG A 180 -9.43 4.92 -8.12
N PRO A 181 -9.16 5.29 -9.39
CA PRO A 181 -7.88 4.96 -10.02
C PRO A 181 -6.70 5.75 -9.42
N TYR A 182 -6.97 6.81 -8.66
CA TYR A 182 -5.97 7.61 -7.98
C TYR A 182 -6.49 8.23 -6.67
N GLU A 183 -5.55 8.66 -5.81
CA GLU A 183 -5.77 9.54 -4.66
C GLU A 183 -4.85 10.77 -4.73
N PRO A 184 -5.23 11.94 -4.16
CA PRO A 184 -6.60 12.27 -3.77
C PRO A 184 -7.50 12.18 -4.99
N SER A 185 -8.71 11.64 -4.82
CA SER A 185 -9.65 11.48 -5.93
C SER A 185 -10.77 12.49 -5.86
N ASN A 186 -11.16 12.99 -7.02
CA ASN A 186 -12.40 13.71 -7.24
C ASN A 186 -13.59 12.76 -7.54
N TYR A 187 -13.44 11.44 -7.38
CA TYR A 187 -14.53 10.47 -7.56
C TYR A 187 -15.13 10.03 -6.22
N ASN A 188 -16.46 9.93 -6.17
CA ASN A 188 -17.17 9.32 -5.05
C ASN A 188 -16.99 7.80 -5.08
N ALA A 189 -16.52 7.20 -3.98
CA ALA A 189 -16.22 5.77 -3.90
C ALA A 189 -17.46 4.86 -3.94
N SER A 190 -18.64 5.37 -3.57
CA SER A 190 -19.89 4.60 -3.57
C SER A 190 -20.61 4.67 -4.91
N THR A 191 -20.62 5.83 -5.57
CA THR A 191 -21.33 5.99 -6.86
C THR A 191 -20.42 5.77 -8.08
N GLY A 192 -19.12 6.05 -7.93
CA GLY A 192 -18.13 6.09 -9.01
C GLY A 192 -18.19 7.37 -9.84
N GLN A 193 -19.01 8.36 -9.45
CA GLN A 193 -19.18 9.61 -10.19
C GLN A 193 -18.19 10.69 -9.72
N PRO A 194 -17.75 11.59 -10.61
CA PRO A 194 -16.94 12.74 -10.22
C PRO A 194 -17.77 13.71 -9.35
N VAL A 195 -17.18 14.18 -8.25
CA VAL A 195 -17.74 15.18 -7.31
C VAL A 195 -17.15 16.58 -7.51
N SER A 196 -16.03 16.68 -8.23
CA SER A 196 -15.36 17.93 -8.59
C SER A 196 -14.58 17.76 -9.89
N ASN A 197 -14.19 18.87 -10.52
CA ASN A 197 -13.41 18.84 -11.77
C ASN A 197 -11.96 18.37 -11.57
N GLY A 198 -11.43 18.52 -10.36
CA GLY A 198 -10.07 18.15 -10.01
C GLY A 198 -9.89 18.09 -8.49
N VAL A 199 -8.62 18.10 -8.07
CA VAL A 199 -8.20 18.08 -6.67
C VAL A 199 -7.32 19.29 -6.35
N TYR A 200 -7.03 19.49 -5.07
CA TYR A 200 -6.18 20.58 -4.62
C TYR A 200 -4.71 20.14 -4.52
N ALA A 201 -3.80 21.08 -4.75
CA ALA A 201 -2.39 20.89 -4.45
C ALA A 201 -2.20 20.64 -2.95
N SER A 202 -1.27 19.74 -2.61
CA SER A 202 -0.95 19.43 -1.21
C SER A 202 -0.09 20.49 -0.56
N VAL A 203 0.73 21.19 -1.35
CA VAL A 203 1.60 22.28 -0.88
C VAL A 203 1.58 23.41 -1.89
N VAL A 204 1.33 24.63 -1.40
CA VAL A 204 1.53 25.90 -2.10
C VAL A 204 2.17 26.85 -1.09
N THR A 205 3.42 27.23 -1.29
CA THR A 205 4.17 28.03 -0.33
C THR A 205 5.06 29.03 -1.04
N ASN A 206 5.04 30.29 -0.59
CA ASN A 206 5.82 31.42 -1.12
C ASN A 206 5.68 31.67 -2.63
N ILE A 207 4.64 31.13 -3.28
CA ILE A 207 4.32 31.47 -4.66
C ILE A 207 3.60 32.83 -4.64
N LYS A 208 4.21 33.89 -5.17
CA LYS A 208 3.53 35.17 -5.40
C LYS A 208 2.86 35.18 -6.77
N GLY A 209 1.71 35.83 -6.86
CA GLY A 209 1.06 36.17 -8.12
C GLY A 209 1.84 37.23 -8.89
N ALA A 210 2.06 37.03 -10.19
CA ALA A 210 2.82 37.92 -11.04
C ALA A 210 2.16 39.30 -11.19
N ASN A 211 0.82 39.34 -11.20
CA ASN A 211 0.07 40.58 -11.38
C ASN A 211 -0.32 41.22 -10.04
N THR A 212 -0.68 40.41 -9.05
CA THR A 212 -1.21 40.90 -7.77
C THR A 212 -0.15 41.07 -6.68
N ASN A 213 1.03 40.46 -6.84
CA ASN A 213 2.04 40.28 -5.78
C ASN A 213 1.50 39.63 -4.49
N ARG A 214 0.29 39.06 -4.52
CA ARG A 214 -0.31 38.31 -3.41
C ARG A 214 0.29 36.92 -3.35
N TYR A 215 0.46 36.37 -2.16
CA TYR A 215 0.75 34.94 -2.01
C TYR A 215 -0.44 34.09 -2.46
N LEU A 216 -0.17 33.16 -3.38
CA LEU A 216 -1.12 32.18 -3.85
C LEU A 216 -1.30 31.08 -2.79
N SER A 217 -2.48 30.47 -2.80
CA SER A 217 -2.89 29.40 -1.90
C SER A 217 -3.33 28.17 -2.70
N TYR A 218 -3.68 27.09 -2.00
CA TYR A 218 -4.24 25.90 -2.64
C TYR A 218 -5.54 26.19 -3.43
N ASN A 219 -6.28 27.25 -3.10
CA ASN A 219 -7.47 27.65 -3.85
C ASN A 219 -7.16 28.28 -5.21
N ASP A 220 -5.91 28.72 -5.43
CA ASP A 220 -5.46 29.39 -6.64
C ASP A 220 -4.91 28.41 -7.70
N VAL A 221 -4.83 27.11 -7.36
CA VAL A 221 -4.29 26.05 -8.22
C VAL A 221 -5.25 24.86 -8.25
N ASP A 222 -5.75 24.51 -9.44
CA ASP A 222 -6.42 23.24 -9.65
C ASP A 222 -5.40 22.19 -10.06
N VAL A 223 -5.60 20.96 -9.60
CA VAL A 223 -4.81 19.80 -9.99
C VAL A 223 -5.70 18.79 -10.68
N TYR A 224 -5.36 18.46 -11.93
CA TYR A 224 -6.05 17.44 -12.71
C TYR A 224 -5.19 16.20 -12.80
N ILE A 225 -5.70 15.06 -12.34
CA ILE A 225 -5.08 13.74 -12.50
C ILE A 225 -5.90 12.98 -13.54
N ARG A 226 -5.30 12.68 -14.68
CA ARG A 226 -6.01 12.06 -15.80
C ARG A 226 -5.22 10.96 -16.48
N LYS A 227 -5.92 9.91 -16.86
CA LYS A 227 -5.39 8.86 -17.72
C LYS A 227 -5.42 9.34 -19.16
N ILE A 228 -4.29 9.24 -19.85
CA ILE A 228 -4.18 9.55 -21.27
C ILE A 228 -4.45 8.26 -22.04
N VAL A 229 -5.54 8.26 -22.80
CA VAL A 229 -5.91 7.15 -23.68
C VAL A 229 -5.83 7.63 -25.11
N LYS A 230 -4.95 7.01 -25.90
CA LYS A 230 -4.81 7.28 -27.32
C LYS A 230 -5.36 6.09 -28.10
N ALA A 231 -6.37 6.33 -28.94
CA ALA A 231 -7.00 5.27 -29.72
C ALA A 231 -5.95 4.56 -30.59
N GLY A 232 -5.91 3.23 -30.51
CA GLY A 232 -4.98 2.40 -31.28
C GLY A 232 -3.52 2.42 -30.80
N VAL A 233 -3.19 3.12 -29.71
CA VAL A 233 -1.83 3.17 -29.16
C VAL A 233 -1.80 2.46 -27.80
N PRO A 234 -1.02 1.38 -27.62
CA PRO A 234 -0.85 0.73 -26.33
C PRO A 234 -0.26 1.69 -25.29
N ALA A 235 -0.73 1.57 -24.05
CA ALA A 235 -0.19 2.37 -22.95
C ALA A 235 1.28 2.01 -22.68
N THR A 236 2.08 3.03 -22.41
CA THR A 236 3.54 2.89 -22.17
C THR A 236 3.93 2.95 -20.69
N ASN A 237 2.96 3.07 -19.79
CA ASN A 237 3.13 3.21 -18.35
C ASN A 237 3.98 4.42 -17.96
N THR A 238 3.54 5.60 -18.37
CA THR A 238 4.22 6.87 -18.08
C THR A 238 3.46 7.74 -17.08
N LEU A 239 4.17 8.67 -16.45
CA LEU A 239 3.61 9.77 -15.65
C LEU A 239 4.21 11.09 -16.13
N THR A 240 3.36 12.01 -16.57
CA THR A 240 3.75 13.35 -17.01
C THR A 240 3.26 14.43 -16.05
N PHE A 241 4.14 15.35 -15.66
CA PHE A 241 3.78 16.56 -14.92
C PHE A 241 3.72 17.77 -15.86
N ARG A 242 2.66 18.58 -15.74
CA ARG A 242 2.49 19.82 -16.50
C ARG A 242 2.02 20.96 -15.63
N PHE A 243 2.33 22.16 -16.08
CA PHE A 243 2.01 23.40 -15.40
C PHE A 243 1.33 24.31 -16.42
N LEU A 244 0.18 24.85 -16.10
CA LEU A 244 -0.60 25.73 -16.98
C LEU A 244 -0.81 27.08 -16.32
N ASP A 245 -0.64 28.15 -17.10
CA ASP A 245 -0.95 29.50 -16.68
C ASP A 245 -2.48 29.74 -16.61
N THR A 246 -2.89 30.94 -16.19
CA THR A 246 -4.31 31.34 -16.10
C THR A 246 -5.05 31.34 -17.44
N LEU A 247 -4.34 31.23 -18.55
CA LEU A 247 -4.88 31.14 -19.90
C LEU A 247 -4.75 29.71 -20.48
N TYR A 248 -4.40 28.74 -19.63
CA TYR A 248 -4.15 27.34 -19.99
C TYR A 248 -2.96 27.12 -20.95
N ASN A 249 -2.06 28.09 -21.09
CA ASN A 249 -0.82 27.89 -21.84
C ASN A 249 0.20 27.11 -20.98
N PRO A 250 1.01 26.22 -21.58
CA PRO A 250 2.06 25.53 -20.86
C PRO A 250 3.10 26.49 -20.26
N ILE A 251 3.39 26.32 -18.98
CA ILE A 251 4.53 26.91 -18.30
C ILE A 251 5.70 25.94 -18.43
N ASP A 252 6.82 26.44 -18.95
CA ASP A 252 8.05 25.66 -19.09
C ASP A 252 8.51 25.10 -17.72
N PRO A 253 8.64 23.76 -17.58
CA PRO A 253 9.17 23.15 -16.36
C PRO A 253 10.52 23.70 -15.92
N ALA A 254 11.36 24.20 -16.84
CA ALA A 254 12.64 24.83 -16.52
C ALA A 254 12.51 26.05 -15.57
N LYS A 255 11.34 26.69 -15.50
CA LYS A 255 11.08 27.77 -14.54
C LYS A 255 11.05 27.28 -13.08
N PHE A 256 10.84 25.99 -12.84
CA PHE A 256 10.98 25.36 -11.52
C PHE A 256 12.43 24.90 -11.29
N ALA A 257 13.37 25.84 -11.36
CA ALA A 257 14.82 25.59 -11.44
C ALA A 257 15.42 24.89 -10.21
N GLU A 258 14.78 24.98 -9.05
CA GLU A 258 15.25 24.34 -7.80
C GLU A 258 14.71 22.91 -7.63
N THR A 259 13.93 22.42 -8.59
CA THR A 259 13.34 21.08 -8.54
C THR A 259 14.40 20.02 -8.84
N ASP A 260 14.54 19.04 -7.95
CA ASP A 260 15.36 17.87 -8.22
C ASP A 260 14.63 16.87 -9.14
N TRP A 261 14.63 17.18 -10.43
CA TRP A 261 13.92 16.40 -11.44
C TRP A 261 14.39 14.95 -11.57
N ASN A 262 15.62 14.61 -11.17
CA ASN A 262 16.12 13.22 -11.24
C ASN A 262 15.48 12.30 -10.20
N ASN A 263 14.81 12.90 -9.22
CA ASN A 263 14.69 12.37 -7.88
C ASN A 263 13.34 12.76 -7.25
N LEU A 264 12.46 13.33 -8.08
CA LEU A 264 11.14 13.84 -7.77
C LEU A 264 10.15 12.72 -7.46
N VAL A 265 10.23 11.62 -8.21
CA VAL A 265 9.38 10.44 -8.09
C VAL A 265 10.24 9.21 -8.37
N HIS A 266 9.83 8.02 -7.91
CA HIS A 266 10.50 6.77 -8.27
C HIS A 266 10.14 6.35 -9.70
N GLY A 267 10.58 7.16 -10.65
CA GLY A 267 10.36 7.02 -12.08
C GLY A 267 11.67 7.05 -12.85
N PHE A 268 11.65 6.45 -14.03
CA PHE A 268 12.84 6.20 -14.83
C PHE A 268 12.73 6.87 -16.20
N GLU A 269 13.83 6.86 -16.97
CA GLU A 269 13.84 7.35 -18.36
C GLU A 269 13.24 8.76 -18.49
N LYS A 270 13.63 9.67 -17.59
CA LYS A 270 13.08 11.03 -17.52
C LYS A 270 13.26 11.80 -18.84
N GLN A 271 12.18 12.39 -19.33
CA GLN A 271 12.17 13.28 -20.49
C GLN A 271 11.59 14.65 -20.11
N ILE A 272 12.36 15.72 -20.32
CA ILE A 272 11.92 17.10 -20.06
C ILE A 272 11.70 17.79 -21.41
N THR A 273 10.54 18.43 -21.56
CA THR A 273 10.20 19.29 -22.70
C THR A 273 9.73 20.65 -22.19
N ALA A 274 9.59 21.63 -23.08
CA ALA A 274 9.04 22.95 -22.73
C ALA A 274 7.57 22.90 -22.23
N THR A 275 6.89 21.75 -22.30
CA THR A 275 5.48 21.63 -21.94
C THR A 275 5.19 20.67 -20.80
N GLY A 276 6.20 19.92 -20.34
CA GLY A 276 6.03 18.91 -19.30
C GLY A 276 7.25 18.02 -19.09
N VAL A 277 7.21 17.27 -17.99
CA VAL A 277 8.24 16.29 -17.60
C VAL A 277 7.62 14.92 -17.46
N THR A 278 8.14 13.94 -18.20
CA THR A 278 7.62 12.57 -18.26
C THR A 278 8.61 11.58 -17.67
N TYR A 279 8.09 10.60 -16.92
CA TYR A 279 8.81 9.47 -16.37
C TYR A 279 8.13 8.17 -16.78
N LYS A 280 8.91 7.11 -16.95
CA LYS A 280 8.42 5.74 -17.03
C LYS A 280 8.24 5.17 -15.63
N MET A 281 7.11 4.53 -15.39
CA MET A 281 6.66 4.16 -14.05
C MET A 281 6.39 2.66 -13.93
N ALA A 282 6.69 2.12 -12.75
CA ALA A 282 6.07 0.89 -12.29
C ALA A 282 4.75 1.25 -11.58
N TYR A 283 3.72 0.41 -11.75
CA TYR A 283 2.42 0.58 -11.09
C TYR A 283 2.20 -0.49 -10.01
N PRO A 284 1.43 -0.19 -8.95
CA PRO A 284 0.85 1.11 -8.60
C PRO A 284 1.92 2.15 -8.24
N ILE A 285 1.52 3.41 -8.10
CA ILE A 285 2.34 4.52 -7.60
C ILE A 285 1.76 4.94 -6.24
N PRO A 286 2.50 4.85 -5.13
CA PRO A 286 3.79 4.17 -5.00
C PRO A 286 3.65 2.65 -5.18
N ALA A 287 4.77 1.97 -5.50
CA ALA A 287 4.77 0.53 -5.79
C ALA A 287 4.38 -0.34 -4.59
N VAL A 288 4.69 0.13 -3.38
CA VAL A 288 4.32 -0.45 -2.08
C VAL A 288 4.06 0.70 -1.10
N GLU A 289 3.17 0.49 -0.12
CA GLU A 289 2.95 1.42 0.99
C GLU A 289 4.12 1.35 2.01
N VAL A 290 5.32 1.77 1.60
CA VAL A 290 6.52 1.83 2.45
C VAL A 290 7.13 3.23 2.40
N PRO A 291 7.55 3.81 3.54
CA PRO A 291 8.24 5.08 3.57
C PRO A 291 9.58 5.01 2.81
N THR A 292 9.70 5.81 1.76
CA THR A 292 10.92 6.01 0.98
C THR A 292 11.16 7.50 0.78
N ARG A 293 12.29 7.87 0.16
CA ARG A 293 12.55 9.26 -0.25
C ARG A 293 11.46 9.84 -1.16
N PHE A 294 10.75 8.99 -1.91
CA PHE A 294 9.76 9.39 -2.91
C PHE A 294 8.32 9.44 -2.38
N THR A 295 8.09 9.02 -1.13
CA THR A 295 6.75 8.93 -0.56
C THR A 295 6.54 9.90 0.59
N THR A 296 5.29 9.98 1.03
CA THR A 296 4.89 10.50 2.33
C THR A 296 5.50 9.66 3.47
N SER A 297 5.51 10.21 4.68
CA SER A 297 6.10 9.57 5.86
C SER A 297 5.42 8.26 6.25
N ASP A 298 4.18 8.06 5.85
CA ASP A 298 3.41 6.81 6.03
C ASP A 298 3.56 5.84 4.83
N GLY A 299 4.30 6.23 3.77
CA GLY A 299 4.51 5.41 2.58
C GLY A 299 3.33 5.31 1.62
N ARG A 300 2.15 5.83 1.98
CA ARG A 300 0.89 5.56 1.26
C ARG A 300 0.74 6.32 -0.06
N ARG A 301 1.47 7.42 -0.22
CA ARG A 301 1.41 8.30 -1.39
C ARG A 301 2.81 8.65 -1.87
N ALA A 302 2.97 8.79 -3.18
CA ALA A 302 4.10 9.47 -3.77
C ALA A 302 4.03 10.97 -3.43
N LYS A 303 5.19 11.58 -3.21
CA LYS A 303 5.32 12.98 -2.78
C LYS A 303 6.16 13.74 -3.79
N THR A 304 5.54 14.67 -4.52
CA THR A 304 6.25 15.51 -5.50
C THR A 304 6.24 16.97 -5.09
N ARG A 305 7.38 17.64 -5.23
CA ARG A 305 7.60 19.05 -4.88
C ARG A 305 8.36 19.72 -6.01
N PHE A 306 7.81 20.81 -6.52
CA PHE A 306 8.34 21.65 -7.58
C PHE A 306 8.70 22.99 -6.99
N SER A 307 9.94 23.42 -7.20
CA SER A 307 10.50 24.56 -6.49
C SER A 307 11.21 25.52 -7.42
N TYR A 308 11.14 26.79 -7.09
CA TYR A 308 11.95 27.85 -7.70
C TYR A 308 12.31 28.89 -6.66
N SER A 309 13.36 29.65 -6.91
CA SER A 309 13.73 30.79 -6.07
C SER A 309 13.65 32.10 -6.84
N ARG A 310 13.31 33.17 -6.12
CA ARG A 310 13.38 34.55 -6.60
C ARG A 310 13.96 35.44 -5.48
N LEU A 311 14.47 36.62 -5.82
CA LEU A 311 14.76 37.65 -4.83
C LEU A 311 13.46 38.37 -4.48
N GLY A 312 13.10 38.34 -3.21
CA GLY A 312 11.97 39.04 -2.63
C GLY A 312 12.33 40.46 -2.19
N PHE A 313 11.36 41.10 -1.52
CA PHE A 313 11.55 42.42 -0.92
C PHE A 313 12.79 42.45 -0.02
N ASN A 314 13.58 43.53 -0.10
CA ASN A 314 14.84 43.71 0.61
C ASN A 314 15.97 42.74 0.20
N GLY A 315 15.88 42.12 -0.98
CA GLY A 315 16.94 41.29 -1.57
C GLY A 315 17.09 39.89 -0.97
N GLY A 316 16.18 39.47 -0.09
CA GLY A 316 16.18 38.13 0.48
C GLY A 316 15.79 37.06 -0.54
N ARG A 317 16.47 35.91 -0.55
CA ARG A 317 16.06 34.77 -1.38
C ARG A 317 14.78 34.15 -0.82
N GLU A 318 13.73 34.11 -1.62
CA GLU A 318 12.49 33.38 -1.32
C GLU A 318 12.41 32.12 -2.17
N THR A 319 12.26 30.96 -1.53
CA THR A 319 12.01 29.68 -2.20
C THR A 319 10.53 29.36 -2.19
N ALA A 320 9.96 29.26 -3.38
CA ALA A 320 8.59 28.88 -3.64
C ALA A 320 8.48 27.37 -3.86
N VAL A 321 7.41 26.76 -3.35
CA VAL A 321 7.16 25.31 -3.45
C VAL A 321 5.71 25.06 -3.84
N LEU A 322 5.51 24.26 -4.87
CA LEU A 322 4.25 23.67 -5.32
C LEU A 322 4.35 22.14 -5.18
N GLY A 323 3.27 21.44 -4.83
CA GLY A 323 3.36 19.99 -4.79
C GLY A 323 2.05 19.25 -4.62
N LEU A 324 2.12 17.94 -4.83
CA LEU A 324 1.01 17.02 -4.65
C LEU A 324 1.51 15.73 -4.00
N ASP A 325 0.74 15.25 -3.03
CA ASP A 325 0.86 13.91 -2.47
C ASP A 325 -0.24 13.05 -3.09
N PHE A 326 0.14 12.04 -3.88
CA PHE A 326 -0.81 11.28 -4.68
C PHE A 326 -0.50 9.77 -4.72
N ALA A 327 -1.50 8.99 -5.11
CA ALA A 327 -1.33 7.60 -5.48
C ALA A 327 -2.08 7.32 -6.79
N ILE A 328 -1.56 6.44 -7.63
CA ILE A 328 -2.22 5.97 -8.86
C ILE A 328 -2.18 4.44 -8.85
N TYR A 329 -3.34 3.81 -8.82
CA TYR A 329 -3.46 2.36 -8.67
C TYR A 329 -3.60 1.63 -9.99
N GLU A 330 -4.13 2.32 -11.00
CA GLU A 330 -4.40 1.73 -12.31
C GLU A 330 -3.21 1.96 -13.25
N PRO A 331 -2.67 0.89 -13.88
CA PRO A 331 -1.62 1.04 -14.88
C PRO A 331 -2.06 1.84 -16.11
N GLY A 332 -1.15 2.64 -16.65
CA GLY A 332 -1.32 3.33 -17.92
C GLY A 332 -0.45 4.57 -18.04
N ASP A 333 -0.72 5.36 -19.08
CA ASP A 333 -0.13 6.68 -19.24
C ASP A 333 -0.98 7.71 -18.50
N TRP A 334 -0.38 8.39 -17.54
CA TRP A 334 -1.06 9.33 -16.66
C TRP A 334 -0.43 10.72 -16.76
N GLU A 335 -1.24 11.74 -16.52
CA GLU A 335 -0.79 13.13 -16.47
C GLU A 335 -1.35 13.80 -15.22
N ILE A 336 -0.48 14.56 -14.54
CA ILE A 336 -0.83 15.44 -13.42
C ILE A 336 -0.57 16.87 -13.87
N VAL A 337 -1.64 17.64 -13.96
CA VAL A 337 -1.62 19.01 -14.46
C VAL A 337 -1.93 19.98 -13.32
N PHE A 338 -1.01 20.88 -13.03
CA PHE A 338 -1.23 22.01 -12.13
C PHE A 338 -1.65 23.22 -12.95
N ALA A 339 -2.89 23.67 -12.81
CA ALA A 339 -3.43 24.82 -13.53
C ALA A 339 -3.67 25.98 -12.56
N PHE A 340 -2.97 27.09 -12.78
CA PHE A 340 -3.18 28.32 -12.02
C PHE A 340 -4.47 29.02 -12.49
N LYS A 341 -5.31 29.45 -11.55
CA LYS A 341 -6.64 30.02 -11.87
C LYS A 341 -6.69 31.54 -11.82
N ASN A 342 -6.22 32.10 -10.71
CA ASN A 342 -6.48 33.50 -10.37
C ASN A 342 -5.30 34.43 -10.71
N ASP A 343 -4.07 33.91 -10.67
CA ASP A 343 -2.86 34.64 -11.04
C ASP A 343 -1.75 33.65 -11.36
N ASN A 344 -0.77 34.09 -12.15
CA ASN A 344 0.37 33.27 -12.55
C ASN A 344 1.47 33.32 -11.50
N PRO A 345 2.26 32.25 -11.32
CA PRO A 345 3.44 32.29 -10.46
C PRO A 345 4.44 33.33 -10.96
N LYS A 346 4.85 34.24 -10.07
CA LYS A 346 5.92 35.20 -10.30
C LYS A 346 7.25 34.49 -10.19
N PHE A 347 7.94 34.33 -11.32
CA PHE A 347 9.29 33.75 -11.38
C PHE A 347 10.41 34.80 -11.34
N THR A 348 10.08 36.08 -11.54
CA THR A 348 11.04 37.18 -11.54
C THR A 348 11.24 37.74 -10.13
N ASN A 349 12.37 38.43 -9.94
CA ASN A 349 12.68 39.16 -8.71
C ASN A 349 11.69 40.32 -8.47
N ASP A 350 11.59 40.76 -7.21
CA ASP A 350 10.85 41.95 -6.78
C ASP A 350 11.58 43.26 -7.11
#